data_AF-A0A2M7RL23-F1
#
_entry.id   AF-A0A2M7RL23-F1
#
_cell.length_a   1.000
_cell.length_b   1.000
_cell.length_c   1.000
_cell.angle_alpha   90.00
_cell.angle_beta   90.00
_cell.angle_gamma   90.00
#
_symmetry.space_group_name_H-M   'P 1'
#
loop_
_entity.id
_entity.type
_entity.pdbx_description
1 polymer ?
#
loop_
_entity_poly.entity_id
_entity_poly.type
_entity_poly.pdbx_seq_one_letter_code
_entity_poly.pdbx_strand_id
1 'polypeptide(L)'
;MESDSKQKLPFEITPQIVRYLDDILYIHREWRQQKPFYLIEPRLPSELQTPTRIRNNSHFWHYLERKLQAVQTFSPALMNKAVSASELRKATERDRGIVGIARVHGDTQSPFKTFAAGPEGFERKLEQVAKMGRPGISFPNKEKYIILKLLGIEPVENLRKEVEALSQEEKEKTVSGTHRLIYMNGEGDFLIGKHRDAIPFKSKKAGYYKVFVAIYKGAGGTSAPVSYKKITEHIRLHFGGKEFTTKEIQNHINNSIKRRYLEARTPDGKEIISADSEGKSVYFYNPAID
;
A
#
# COMPACT_ATOMS: atom_id res chain seq x y z
N MET A 1 15.26 32.26 -10.14
CA MET A 1 14.80 31.01 -10.79
C MET A 1 13.49 30.68 -10.14
N GLU A 2 12.40 30.98 -10.84
CA GLU A 2 11.05 30.61 -10.43
C GLU A 2 10.99 29.09 -10.31
N SER A 3 10.48 28.58 -9.20
CA SER A 3 10.24 27.14 -9.09
C SER A 3 9.20 26.78 -10.14
N ASP A 4 9.59 26.02 -11.16
CA ASP A 4 8.66 25.38 -12.09
C ASP A 4 7.53 24.79 -11.26
N SER A 5 6.31 25.28 -11.50
CA SER A 5 5.13 24.84 -10.77
C SER A 5 4.99 23.35 -11.00
N LYS A 6 5.35 22.53 -10.01
CA LYS A 6 5.18 21.08 -10.06
C LYS A 6 3.74 20.79 -10.41
N GLN A 7 3.54 20.22 -11.61
CA GLN A 7 2.21 19.98 -12.13
C GLN A 7 1.49 19.01 -11.20
N LYS A 8 0.45 19.47 -10.52
CA LYS A 8 -0.34 18.61 -9.63
C LYS A 8 -1.10 17.60 -10.50
N LEU A 9 -0.87 16.31 -10.28
CA LEU A 9 -1.63 15.25 -10.94
C LEU A 9 -3.13 15.38 -10.57
N PRO A 10 -4.07 15.10 -11.51
CA PRO A 10 -5.50 15.22 -11.26
C PRO A 10 -6.09 14.02 -10.49
N PHE A 11 -5.23 13.18 -9.92
CA PHE A 11 -5.57 12.00 -9.13
C PHE A 11 -4.51 11.81 -8.04
N GLU A 12 -4.89 11.15 -6.96
CA GLU A 12 -4.02 10.71 -5.88
C GLU A 12 -3.26 9.45 -6.29
N ILE A 13 -1.99 9.35 -5.90
CA ILE A 13 -1.17 8.15 -6.14
C ILE A 13 -1.58 7.07 -5.14
N THR A 14 -2.12 5.96 -5.64
CA THR A 14 -2.53 4.81 -4.81
C THR A 14 -1.76 3.55 -5.22
N PRO A 15 -1.67 2.52 -4.36
CA PRO A 15 -1.09 1.23 -4.74
C PRO A 15 -1.72 0.64 -6.02
N GLN A 16 -3.02 0.86 -6.19
CA GLN A 16 -3.78 0.44 -7.37
C GLN A 16 -3.32 1.13 -8.66
N ILE A 17 -3.02 2.44 -8.60
CA ILE A 17 -2.53 3.21 -9.76
C ILE A 17 -1.10 2.81 -10.11
N VAL A 18 -0.22 2.66 -9.11
CA VAL A 18 1.15 2.17 -9.33
C VAL A 18 1.11 0.81 -10.01
N ARG A 19 0.24 -0.08 -9.55
CA ARG A 19 0.04 -1.40 -10.14
C ARG A 19 -0.40 -1.33 -11.60
N TYR A 20 -1.36 -0.46 -11.94
CA TYR A 20 -1.79 -0.31 -13.33
C TYR A 20 -0.65 0.12 -14.25
N LEU A 21 0.19 1.07 -13.79
CA LEU A 21 1.36 1.51 -14.56
C LEU A 21 2.37 0.38 -14.74
N ASP A 22 2.68 -0.35 -13.68
CA ASP A 22 3.62 -1.48 -13.74
C ASP A 22 3.09 -2.60 -14.64
N ASP A 23 1.79 -2.91 -14.58
CA ASP A 23 1.12 -3.87 -15.47
C ASP A 23 1.27 -3.44 -16.93
N ILE A 24 1.00 -2.17 -17.27
CA ILE A 24 1.14 -1.67 -18.65
C ILE A 24 2.60 -1.73 -19.15
N LEU A 25 3.55 -1.28 -18.33
CA LEU A 25 4.97 -1.24 -18.69
C LEU A 25 5.57 -2.63 -18.87
N TYR A 26 5.24 -3.55 -17.97
CA TYR A 26 5.69 -4.94 -18.05
C TYR A 26 5.28 -5.56 -19.38
N ILE A 27 4.01 -5.43 -19.75
CA ILE A 27 3.51 -6.09 -20.96
C ILE A 27 4.12 -5.46 -22.21
N HIS A 28 4.30 -4.15 -22.23
CA HIS A 28 4.98 -3.50 -23.34
C HIS A 28 6.41 -4.05 -23.53
N ARG A 29 7.18 -4.24 -22.46
CA ARG A 29 8.53 -4.81 -22.53
C ARG A 29 8.54 -6.20 -23.13
N GLU A 30 7.62 -7.05 -22.69
CA GLU A 30 7.51 -8.43 -23.17
C GLU A 30 7.02 -8.52 -24.64
N TRP A 31 6.28 -7.52 -25.13
CA TRP A 31 5.55 -7.61 -26.41
C TRP A 31 5.70 -6.39 -27.33
N ARG A 32 6.88 -5.75 -27.36
CA ARG A 32 7.16 -4.53 -28.15
C ARG A 32 6.77 -4.60 -29.64
N GLN A 33 6.73 -5.81 -30.23
CA GLN A 33 6.55 -6.00 -31.67
C GLN A 33 5.09 -6.21 -32.12
N GLN A 34 4.19 -6.56 -31.20
CA GLN A 34 2.80 -6.88 -31.51
C GLN A 34 1.92 -5.85 -30.80
N LYS A 35 0.94 -5.25 -31.47
CA LYS A 35 0.03 -4.23 -30.88
C LYS A 35 -1.14 -4.92 -30.18
N PRO A 36 -1.04 -5.34 -28.91
CA PRO A 36 -1.97 -6.27 -28.31
C PRO A 36 -3.12 -5.51 -27.63
N PHE A 37 -4.23 -6.21 -27.41
CA PHE A 37 -5.23 -5.81 -26.42
C PHE A 37 -4.89 -6.46 -25.09
N TYR A 38 -5.01 -5.69 -24.01
CA TYR A 38 -4.67 -6.12 -22.66
C TYR A 38 -5.91 -6.27 -21.80
N LEU A 39 -5.93 -7.31 -20.98
CA LEU A 39 -6.89 -7.43 -19.88
C LEU A 39 -6.20 -7.15 -18.56
N ILE A 40 -6.73 -6.18 -17.81
CA ILE A 40 -6.26 -5.81 -16.48
C ILE A 40 -7.40 -6.01 -15.49
N GLU A 41 -7.16 -6.66 -14.35
CA GLU A 41 -8.16 -6.75 -13.28
C GLU A 41 -8.42 -5.36 -12.66
N PRO A 42 -9.68 -4.93 -12.46
CA PRO A 42 -9.98 -3.58 -12.02
C PRO A 42 -9.60 -3.31 -10.56
N ARG A 43 -9.31 -4.34 -9.75
CA ARG A 43 -9.08 -4.17 -8.31
C ARG A 43 -8.04 -5.13 -7.77
N LEU A 44 -7.29 -4.69 -6.77
CA LEU A 44 -6.50 -5.57 -5.90
C LEU A 44 -7.43 -6.42 -5.01
N PRO A 45 -7.09 -7.68 -4.70
CA PRO A 45 -7.94 -8.57 -3.90
C PRO A 45 -8.22 -8.05 -2.48
N SER A 46 -7.30 -7.26 -1.93
CA SER A 46 -7.35 -6.73 -0.56
C SER A 46 -7.95 -5.32 -0.45
N GLU A 47 -8.31 -4.68 -1.56
CA GLU A 47 -8.81 -3.30 -1.53
C GLU A 47 -10.33 -3.22 -1.60
N LEU A 48 -10.93 -2.61 -0.57
CA LEU A 48 -12.33 -2.19 -0.60
C LEU A 48 -12.50 -0.95 -1.51
N GLN A 49 -13.47 -1.03 -2.42
CA GLN A 49 -13.86 0.09 -3.28
C GLN A 49 -14.72 1.06 -2.48
N THR A 50 -14.19 2.26 -2.24
CA THR A 50 -14.98 3.40 -1.73
C THR A 50 -15.34 4.33 -2.88
N PRO A 51 -16.43 5.13 -2.78
CA PRO A 51 -16.80 6.10 -3.84
C PRO A 51 -15.64 7.04 -4.22
N THR A 52 -14.85 7.48 -3.23
CA THR A 52 -13.66 8.31 -3.44
C THR A 52 -12.60 7.59 -4.27
N ARG A 53 -12.32 6.32 -3.97
CA ARG A 53 -11.33 5.51 -4.72
C ARG A 53 -11.78 5.22 -6.14
N ILE A 54 -13.07 4.94 -6.35
CA ILE A 54 -13.67 4.77 -7.68
C ILE A 54 -13.42 6.03 -8.51
N ARG A 55 -13.78 7.20 -7.94
CA ARG A 55 -13.60 8.49 -8.60
C ARG A 55 -12.12 8.76 -8.93
N ASN A 56 -11.21 8.47 -8.00
CA ASN A 56 -9.78 8.65 -8.20
C ASN A 56 -9.24 7.78 -9.36
N ASN A 57 -9.63 6.50 -9.41
CA ASN A 57 -9.26 5.60 -10.50
C ASN A 57 -9.83 6.07 -11.83
N SER A 58 -11.08 6.55 -11.88
CA SER A 58 -11.63 7.14 -13.10
C SER A 58 -10.83 8.36 -13.56
N HIS A 59 -10.38 9.24 -12.67
CA HIS A 59 -9.52 10.37 -13.02
C HIS A 59 -8.19 9.92 -13.63
N PHE A 60 -7.55 8.89 -13.06
CA PHE A 60 -6.34 8.28 -13.62
C PHE A 60 -6.54 7.78 -15.05
N TRP A 61 -7.58 6.99 -15.31
CA TRP A 61 -7.83 6.46 -16.65
C TRP A 61 -8.17 7.55 -17.67
N HIS A 62 -8.97 8.55 -17.29
CA HIS A 62 -9.25 9.69 -18.15
C HIS A 62 -7.98 10.49 -18.48
N TYR A 63 -7.07 10.61 -17.52
CA TYR A 63 -5.79 11.29 -17.74
C TYR A 63 -4.94 10.55 -18.78
N LEU A 64 -4.80 9.23 -18.65
CA LEU A 64 -4.07 8.41 -19.62
C LEU A 64 -4.68 8.47 -21.03
N GLU A 65 -6.01 8.41 -21.13
CA GLU A 65 -6.71 8.34 -22.42
C GLU A 65 -6.84 9.70 -23.11
N ARG A 66 -7.22 10.76 -22.39
CA ARG A 66 -7.52 12.05 -23.01
C ARG A 66 -6.36 13.02 -23.01
N LYS A 67 -5.57 13.04 -21.92
CA LYS A 67 -4.50 14.04 -21.72
C LYS A 67 -3.17 13.52 -22.26
N LEU A 68 -2.86 12.26 -21.99
CA LEU A 68 -1.63 11.64 -22.50
C LEU A 68 -1.83 10.89 -23.81
N GLN A 69 -3.07 10.57 -24.19
CA GLN A 69 -3.40 9.77 -25.38
C GLN A 69 -2.59 8.47 -25.47
N ALA A 70 -2.24 7.91 -24.31
CA ALA A 70 -1.31 6.80 -24.19
C ALA A 70 -2.02 5.46 -24.36
N VAL A 71 -3.29 5.41 -23.96
CA VAL A 71 -4.11 4.20 -23.92
C VAL A 71 -5.51 4.50 -24.44
N GLN A 72 -6.19 3.46 -24.91
CA GLN A 72 -7.62 3.46 -25.16
C GLN A 72 -8.25 2.36 -24.31
N THR A 73 -9.27 2.69 -23.52
CA THR A 73 -9.90 1.71 -22.62
C THR A 73 -11.30 1.33 -23.10
N PHE A 74 -11.65 0.04 -22.96
CA PHE A 74 -12.91 -0.54 -23.41
C PHE A 74 -13.64 -1.23 -22.24
N SER A 75 -13.64 -0.59 -21.06
CA SER A 75 -14.24 -1.16 -19.85
C SER A 75 -15.53 -0.43 -19.44
N PRO A 76 -16.66 -1.16 -19.30
CA PRO A 76 -17.89 -0.60 -18.76
C PRO A 76 -17.75 -0.09 -17.32
N ALA A 77 -16.88 -0.73 -16.52
CA ALA A 77 -16.76 -0.50 -15.07
C ALA A 77 -16.00 0.79 -14.68
N LEU A 78 -15.24 1.40 -15.60
CA LEU A 78 -14.40 2.57 -15.30
C LEU A 78 -15.00 3.91 -15.73
N MET A 79 -15.96 3.89 -16.66
CA MET A 79 -16.34 5.08 -17.44
C MET A 79 -17.82 5.45 -17.40
N ASN A 80 -18.69 4.74 -16.66
CA ASN A 80 -20.15 4.88 -16.79
C ASN A 80 -20.61 4.82 -18.26
N LYS A 81 -19.84 4.16 -19.11
CA LYS A 81 -20.02 4.11 -20.55
C LYS A 81 -20.17 2.64 -20.91
N ALA A 82 -21.36 2.25 -21.32
CA ALA A 82 -21.58 0.91 -21.86
C ALA A 82 -20.78 0.79 -23.16
N VAL A 83 -19.59 0.18 -23.09
CA VAL A 83 -18.83 -0.14 -24.28
C VAL A 83 -19.56 -1.28 -24.98
N SER A 84 -20.15 -0.98 -26.14
CA SER A 84 -20.90 -1.99 -26.88
C SER A 84 -19.92 -3.01 -27.48
N ALA A 85 -20.37 -4.26 -27.63
CA ALA A 85 -19.61 -5.29 -28.35
C ALA A 85 -19.20 -4.81 -29.77
N SER A 86 -19.98 -3.92 -30.38
CA SER A 86 -19.67 -3.32 -31.68
C SER A 86 -18.50 -2.34 -31.66
N GLU A 87 -18.28 -1.57 -30.58
CA GLU A 87 -17.10 -0.70 -30.45
C GLU A 87 -15.82 -1.53 -30.28
N LEU A 88 -15.90 -2.60 -29.49
CA LEU A 88 -14.80 -3.54 -29.30
C LEU A 88 -14.43 -4.25 -30.61
N ARG A 89 -15.43 -4.73 -31.37
CA ARG A 89 -15.22 -5.36 -32.68
C ARG A 89 -14.61 -4.41 -33.70
N LYS A 90 -15.10 -3.17 -33.80
CA LYS A 90 -14.51 -2.16 -34.69
C LYS A 90 -13.04 -1.87 -34.34
N ALA A 91 -12.69 -1.88 -33.06
CA ALA A 91 -11.32 -1.68 -32.62
C ALA A 91 -10.41 -2.86 -32.98
N THR A 92 -10.92 -4.10 -32.97
CA THR A 92 -10.13 -5.33 -33.22
C THR A 92 -10.06 -5.71 -34.69
N GLU A 93 -11.08 -5.40 -35.49
CA GLU A 93 -11.11 -5.61 -36.95
C GLU A 93 -10.00 -4.83 -37.68
N ARG A 94 -9.68 -3.62 -37.20
CA ARG A 94 -8.64 -2.76 -37.79
C ARG A 94 -7.22 -3.25 -37.55
N ASP A 95 -6.98 -3.99 -36.47
CA ASP A 95 -5.62 -4.28 -36.00
C ASP A 95 -5.26 -5.78 -35.97
N ARG A 96 -6.14 -6.70 -36.42
CA ARG A 96 -5.94 -8.18 -36.34
C ARG A 96 -5.22 -8.58 -35.04
N GLY A 97 -5.78 -8.16 -33.92
CA GLY A 97 -5.05 -8.01 -32.66
C GLY A 97 -4.84 -9.32 -31.89
N ILE A 98 -3.63 -9.50 -31.38
CA ILE A 98 -3.33 -10.52 -30.37
C ILE A 98 -3.89 -10.06 -29.02
N VAL A 99 -4.53 -10.97 -28.28
CA VAL A 99 -5.04 -10.73 -26.93
C VAL A 99 -4.01 -11.18 -25.92
N GLY A 100 -3.52 -10.23 -25.14
CA GLY A 100 -2.65 -10.48 -24.01
C GLY A 100 -3.39 -10.36 -22.67
N ILE A 101 -3.22 -11.32 -21.75
CA ILE A 101 -3.75 -11.23 -20.39
C ILE A 101 -2.68 -10.72 -19.44
N ALA A 102 -2.83 -9.50 -18.91
CA ALA A 102 -2.01 -9.07 -17.79
C ALA A 102 -2.32 -9.94 -16.56
N ARG A 103 -1.26 -10.53 -16.01
CA ARG A 103 -1.12 -11.27 -14.75
C ARG A 103 -2.35 -11.32 -13.82
N VAL A 104 -2.75 -12.53 -13.43
CA VAL A 104 -3.62 -12.75 -12.26
C VAL A 104 -2.77 -12.60 -10.99
N HIS A 105 -3.26 -11.81 -10.04
CA HIS A 105 -2.57 -11.35 -8.83
C HIS A 105 -1.72 -12.38 -8.05
N GLY A 106 -0.68 -11.85 -7.39
CA GLY A 106 -0.08 -12.44 -6.18
C GLY A 106 1.05 -13.43 -6.40
N ASP A 107 1.24 -13.92 -7.63
CA ASP A 107 2.34 -14.81 -7.95
C ASP A 107 3.31 -14.12 -8.92
N THR A 108 4.44 -13.67 -8.38
CA THR A 108 5.55 -13.11 -9.16
C THR A 108 6.20 -14.13 -10.09
N GLN A 109 5.82 -15.41 -10.01
CA GLN A 109 6.39 -16.50 -10.82
C GLN A 109 5.45 -17.03 -11.91
N SER A 110 4.14 -16.75 -11.85
CA SER A 110 3.20 -17.27 -12.86
C SER A 110 3.31 -16.47 -14.18
N PRO A 111 3.63 -17.13 -15.32
CA PRO A 111 3.81 -16.46 -16.60
C PRO A 111 2.49 -15.97 -17.18
N PHE A 112 2.59 -14.90 -17.95
CA PHE A 112 1.53 -14.35 -18.79
C PHE A 112 0.93 -15.42 -19.69
N LYS A 113 -0.39 -15.47 -19.85
CA LYS A 113 -1.05 -16.35 -20.82
C LYS A 113 -1.50 -15.53 -22.04
N THR A 114 -0.95 -15.85 -23.19
CA THR A 114 -1.23 -15.17 -24.47
C THR A 114 -2.27 -15.92 -25.28
N PHE A 115 -3.06 -15.18 -26.06
CA PHE A 115 -3.93 -15.77 -27.06
C PHE A 115 -3.98 -14.93 -28.33
N ALA A 116 -3.62 -15.53 -29.46
CA ALA A 116 -3.96 -14.94 -30.75
C ALA A 116 -5.44 -15.20 -31.05
N ALA A 117 -6.16 -14.16 -31.46
CA ALA A 117 -7.53 -14.30 -31.95
C ALA A 117 -7.73 -13.33 -33.13
N GLY A 118 -8.26 -13.85 -34.23
CA GLY A 118 -8.82 -12.98 -35.26
C GLY A 118 -10.08 -12.26 -34.74
N PRO A 119 -10.58 -11.23 -35.45
CA PRO A 119 -11.74 -10.45 -35.03
C PRO A 119 -12.97 -11.31 -34.66
N GLU A 120 -13.24 -12.35 -35.45
CA GLU A 120 -14.37 -13.28 -35.25
C GLU A 120 -14.22 -14.18 -34.02
N GLY A 121 -12.99 -14.47 -33.60
CA GLY A 121 -12.68 -15.33 -32.45
C GLY A 121 -12.41 -14.56 -31.16
N PHE A 122 -12.32 -13.23 -31.22
CA PHE A 122 -11.84 -12.37 -30.15
C PHE A 122 -12.68 -12.48 -28.88
N GLU A 123 -14.00 -12.37 -28.97
CA GLU A 123 -14.92 -12.46 -27.83
C GLU A 123 -14.84 -13.83 -27.16
N ARG A 124 -14.90 -14.91 -27.95
CA ARG A 124 -14.78 -16.29 -27.45
C ARG A 124 -13.44 -16.54 -26.75
N LYS A 125 -12.37 -15.93 -27.26
CA LYS A 125 -11.04 -16.06 -26.68
C LYS A 125 -10.90 -15.28 -25.38
N LEU A 126 -11.43 -14.06 -25.31
CA LEU A 126 -11.54 -13.27 -24.08
C LEU A 126 -12.30 -14.04 -22.98
N GLU A 127 -13.35 -14.77 -23.33
CA GLU A 127 -14.06 -15.62 -22.37
C GLU A 127 -13.21 -16.80 -21.88
N GLN A 128 -12.50 -17.49 -22.78
CA GLN A 128 -11.60 -18.59 -22.42
C GLN A 128 -10.49 -18.13 -21.48
N VAL A 129 -9.83 -17.04 -21.87
CA VAL A 129 -8.86 -16.26 -21.11
C VAL A 129 -9.33 -15.99 -19.68
N ALA A 130 -10.53 -15.42 -19.52
CA ALA A 130 -11.06 -15.05 -18.22
C ALA A 130 -11.37 -16.26 -17.33
N LYS A 131 -11.78 -17.39 -17.93
CA LYS A 131 -12.09 -18.65 -17.21
C LYS A 131 -10.84 -19.34 -16.66
N MET A 132 -9.70 -19.20 -17.34
CA MET A 132 -8.45 -19.81 -16.89
C MET A 132 -7.81 -19.10 -15.69
N GLY A 133 -8.12 -17.81 -15.48
CA GLY A 133 -7.57 -17.05 -14.36
C GLY A 133 -8.03 -17.58 -13.00
N ARG A 134 -9.23 -18.20 -12.95
CA ARG A 134 -9.77 -18.91 -11.77
C ARG A 134 -10.78 -20.00 -12.22
N PRO A 135 -10.53 -21.29 -11.97
CA PRO A 135 -11.50 -22.36 -12.26
C PRO A 135 -12.81 -22.10 -11.51
N GLY A 136 -13.95 -22.14 -12.21
CA GLY A 136 -15.29 -22.00 -11.59
C GLY A 136 -16.00 -20.66 -11.80
N ILE A 137 -15.39 -19.69 -12.50
CA ILE A 137 -16.06 -18.44 -12.86
C ILE A 137 -16.68 -18.57 -14.26
N SER A 138 -18.01 -18.68 -14.34
CA SER A 138 -18.73 -18.49 -15.61
C SER A 138 -18.69 -17.01 -16.01
N PHE A 139 -18.57 -16.75 -17.31
CA PHE A 139 -18.62 -15.40 -17.86
C PHE A 139 -20.09 -15.03 -18.06
N PRO A 140 -20.67 -14.20 -17.17
CA PRO A 140 -21.56 -13.16 -17.67
C PRO A 140 -21.12 -11.73 -17.27
N ASN A 141 -20.08 -11.53 -16.44
CA ASN A 141 -19.66 -10.17 -16.06
C ASN A 141 -18.51 -9.66 -16.93
N LYS A 142 -18.85 -9.10 -18.10
CA LYS A 142 -17.98 -8.19 -18.90
C LYS A 142 -17.43 -7.01 -18.07
N GLU A 143 -18.00 -6.77 -16.90
CA GLU A 143 -17.61 -5.74 -15.92
C GLU A 143 -16.34 -6.07 -15.13
N LYS A 144 -15.83 -7.31 -15.20
CA LYS A 144 -14.72 -7.76 -14.33
C LYS A 144 -13.32 -7.41 -14.81
N TYR A 145 -13.14 -6.91 -16.03
CA TYR A 145 -11.82 -6.58 -16.57
C TYR A 145 -11.81 -5.23 -17.27
N ILE A 146 -10.65 -4.58 -17.21
CA ILE A 146 -10.33 -3.40 -17.99
C ILE A 146 -9.65 -3.91 -19.25
N ILE A 147 -10.33 -3.72 -20.38
CA ILE A 147 -9.74 -3.99 -21.68
C ILE A 147 -9.00 -2.73 -22.12
N LEU A 148 -7.73 -2.84 -22.48
CA LEU A 148 -6.87 -1.70 -22.80
C LEU A 148 -6.13 -1.95 -24.11
N LYS A 149 -6.04 -0.92 -24.95
CA LYS A 149 -5.15 -0.86 -26.10
C LYS A 149 -4.11 0.21 -25.85
N LEU A 150 -2.83 -0.13 -25.98
CA LEU A 150 -1.75 0.85 -25.84
C LEU A 150 -1.56 1.57 -27.18
N LEU A 151 -1.56 2.90 -27.13
CA LEU A 151 -1.35 3.78 -28.27
C LEU A 151 0.10 4.28 -28.31
N GLY A 152 0.70 4.52 -27.14
CA GLY A 152 2.10 4.91 -27.00
C GLY A 152 2.63 4.64 -25.59
N ILE A 153 3.87 4.14 -25.48
CA ILE A 153 4.45 3.77 -24.19
C ILE A 153 5.17 4.93 -23.49
N GLU A 154 5.81 5.83 -24.23
CA GLU A 154 6.63 6.91 -23.68
C GLU A 154 5.87 7.79 -22.67
N PRO A 155 4.59 8.16 -22.90
CA PRO A 155 3.84 8.93 -21.90
C PRO A 155 3.59 8.15 -20.60
N VAL A 156 3.44 6.82 -20.69
CA VAL A 156 3.28 5.95 -19.51
C VAL A 156 4.59 5.84 -18.73
N GLU A 157 5.72 5.71 -19.44
CA GLU A 157 7.05 5.70 -18.82
C GLU A 157 7.35 7.01 -18.10
N ASN A 158 7.03 8.15 -18.73
CA ASN A 158 7.21 9.47 -18.14
C ASN A 158 6.31 9.66 -16.91
N LEU A 159 5.03 9.27 -17.00
CA LEU A 159 4.13 9.32 -15.85
C LEU A 159 4.61 8.40 -14.70
N ARG A 160 5.17 7.22 -15.01
CA ARG A 160 5.71 6.32 -13.99
C ARG A 160 6.92 6.93 -13.27
N LYS A 161 7.78 7.65 -14.00
CA LYS A 161 8.90 8.42 -13.41
C LYS A 161 8.40 9.56 -12.54
N GLU A 162 7.39 10.31 -12.98
CA GLU A 162 6.78 11.38 -12.21
C GLU A 162 6.12 10.86 -10.91
N VAL A 163 5.36 9.77 -10.99
CA VAL A 163 4.79 9.08 -9.83
C VAL A 163 5.87 8.58 -8.88
N GLU A 164 7.00 8.10 -9.40
CA GLU A 164 8.13 7.67 -8.57
C GLU A 164 8.79 8.84 -7.86
N ALA A 165 9.04 9.94 -8.58
CA ALA A 165 9.62 11.15 -8.03
C ALA A 165 8.71 11.77 -6.97
N LEU A 166 7.40 11.87 -7.23
CA LEU A 166 6.42 12.33 -6.25
C LEU A 166 6.35 11.40 -5.04
N SER A 167 6.35 10.08 -5.25
CA SER A 167 6.38 9.10 -4.16
C SER A 167 7.69 9.16 -3.38
N GLN A 168 8.83 9.45 -4.02
CA GLN A 168 10.12 9.64 -3.37
C GLN A 168 10.15 10.94 -2.57
N GLU A 169 9.63 12.05 -3.10
CA GLU A 169 9.53 13.32 -2.38
C GLU A 169 8.53 13.25 -1.22
N GLU A 170 7.39 12.59 -1.42
CA GLU A 170 6.47 12.24 -0.34
C GLU A 170 7.19 11.36 0.65
N LYS A 171 7.84 10.28 0.21
CA LYS A 171 8.66 9.45 1.09
C LYS A 171 9.74 10.26 1.78
N GLU A 172 10.39 11.24 1.19
CA GLU A 172 11.43 12.07 1.82
C GLU A 172 10.82 13.03 2.84
N LYS A 173 9.66 13.62 2.54
CA LYS A 173 8.85 14.38 3.50
C LYS A 173 8.39 13.50 4.66
N THR A 174 7.88 12.30 4.39
CA THR A 174 7.47 11.34 5.42
C THR A 174 8.68 10.71 6.11
N VAL A 175 9.83 10.53 5.46
CA VAL A 175 11.10 9.98 5.99
C VAL A 175 11.73 10.98 6.95
N SER A 176 11.55 12.29 6.72
CA SER A 176 11.84 13.29 7.75
C SER A 176 10.99 13.12 9.03
N GLY A 177 9.87 12.39 8.98
CA GLY A 177 8.97 12.11 10.11
C GLY A 177 8.85 10.64 10.58
N THR A 178 9.23 9.64 9.79
CA THR A 178 8.95 8.19 10.03
C THR A 178 10.13 7.38 10.55
N HIS A 179 11.27 8.02 10.80
CA HIS A 179 12.46 7.34 11.34
C HIS A 179 12.29 6.72 12.75
N ARG A 180 11.14 6.89 13.43
CA ARG A 180 11.01 6.56 14.86
C ARG A 180 9.73 5.84 15.28
N LEU A 181 8.94 5.32 14.33
CA LEU A 181 7.76 4.50 14.67
C LEU A 181 8.18 3.25 15.42
N ILE A 182 7.67 3.09 16.65
CA ILE A 182 7.90 1.90 17.46
C ILE A 182 6.70 0.99 17.26
N TYR A 183 6.92 -0.25 16.87
CA TYR A 183 5.85 -1.24 16.79
C TYR A 183 6.31 -2.59 17.30
N MET A 184 5.36 -3.32 17.87
CA MET A 184 5.61 -4.61 18.51
C MET A 184 5.13 -5.74 17.59
N ASN A 185 6.05 -6.63 17.20
CA ASN A 185 5.75 -7.81 16.41
C ASN A 185 5.31 -8.97 17.32
N GLY A 186 4.14 -9.54 17.04
CA GLY A 186 3.57 -10.66 17.80
C GLY A 186 3.49 -10.40 19.31
N GLU A 187 4.17 -11.24 20.09
CA GLU A 187 4.13 -11.23 21.56
C GLU A 187 5.28 -10.47 22.24
N GLY A 188 6.11 -9.72 21.49
CA GLY A 188 6.95 -8.69 22.14
C GLY A 188 8.29 -8.30 21.53
N ASP A 189 8.63 -8.71 20.31
CA ASP A 189 9.80 -8.13 19.66
C ASP A 189 9.46 -6.71 19.17
N PHE A 190 10.20 -5.71 19.66
CA PHE A 190 9.99 -4.33 19.25
C PHE A 190 10.90 -3.97 18.10
N LEU A 191 10.31 -3.31 17.12
CA LEU A 191 10.98 -2.86 15.93
C LEU A 191 10.81 -1.33 15.85
N ILE A 192 11.84 -0.63 15.40
CA ILE A 192 11.83 0.82 15.24
C ILE A 192 12.06 1.21 13.78
N GLY A 193 11.31 2.22 13.34
CA GLY A 193 11.47 2.83 12.03
C GLY A 193 11.09 1.92 10.85
N LYS A 194 11.31 2.46 9.65
CA LYS A 194 10.90 1.83 8.38
C LYS A 194 11.64 0.54 8.06
N HIS A 195 12.90 0.43 8.47
CA HIS A 195 13.74 -0.75 8.24
C HIS A 195 13.45 -1.89 9.21
N ARG A 196 12.50 -1.69 10.13
CA ARG A 196 12.10 -2.71 11.08
C ARG A 196 13.25 -3.12 11.98
N ASP A 197 14.11 -2.17 12.36
CA ASP A 197 15.31 -2.45 13.14
C ASP A 197 14.90 -2.93 14.53
N ALA A 198 15.42 -4.09 14.94
CA ALA A 198 15.06 -4.65 16.22
C ALA A 198 15.63 -3.81 17.37
N ILE A 199 14.79 -3.43 18.33
CA ILE A 199 15.24 -2.84 19.59
C ILE A 199 15.88 -3.97 20.41
N PRO A 200 17.21 -3.94 20.66
CA PRO A 200 17.95 -5.09 21.17
C PRO A 200 17.83 -5.18 22.69
N PHE A 201 16.62 -5.47 23.20
CA PHE A 201 16.44 -5.75 24.62
C PHE A 201 17.29 -6.96 25.02
N LYS A 202 18.19 -6.81 26.01
CA LYS A 202 19.11 -7.90 26.40
C LYS A 202 18.39 -9.18 26.85
N SER A 203 17.16 -9.08 27.35
CA SER A 203 16.37 -10.24 27.75
C SER A 203 14.88 -9.92 27.85
N LYS A 204 14.03 -10.81 27.33
CA LYS A 204 12.56 -10.78 27.53
C LYS A 204 12.15 -11.04 28.99
N LYS A 205 13.06 -11.59 29.81
CA LYS A 205 12.84 -11.76 31.26
C LYS A 205 13.16 -10.50 32.07
N ALA A 206 13.82 -9.50 31.47
CA ALA A 206 14.24 -8.31 32.19
C ALA A 206 13.06 -7.41 32.57
N GLY A 207 13.12 -6.78 33.74
CA GLY A 207 12.05 -5.91 34.24
C GLY A 207 11.72 -4.75 33.29
N TYR A 208 12.73 -4.11 32.68
CA TYR A 208 12.51 -3.03 31.73
C TYR A 208 11.79 -3.46 30.45
N TYR A 209 12.00 -4.69 29.98
CA TYR A 209 11.27 -5.22 28.83
C TYR A 209 9.79 -5.40 29.18
N LYS A 210 9.50 -6.01 30.34
CA LYS A 210 8.13 -6.22 30.83
C LYS A 210 7.39 -4.89 31.00
N VAL A 211 8.06 -3.88 31.56
CA VAL A 211 7.53 -2.52 31.70
C VAL A 211 7.23 -1.91 30.33
N PHE A 212 8.12 -2.06 29.36
CA PHE A 212 7.92 -1.49 28.03
C PHE A 212 6.74 -2.14 27.29
N VAL A 213 6.60 -3.47 27.35
CA VAL A 213 5.43 -4.19 26.82
C VAL A 213 4.14 -3.71 27.46
N ALA A 214 4.11 -3.60 28.79
CA ALA A 214 2.93 -3.17 29.52
C ALA A 214 2.50 -1.74 29.16
N ILE A 215 3.45 -0.82 29.00
CA ILE A 215 3.19 0.55 28.52
C ILE A 215 2.63 0.52 27.10
N TYR A 216 3.31 -0.14 26.17
CA TYR A 216 2.90 -0.20 24.76
C TYR A 216 1.49 -0.79 24.61
N LYS A 217 1.21 -1.92 25.26
CA LYS A 217 -0.11 -2.57 25.25
C LYS A 217 -1.16 -1.72 25.93
N GLY A 218 -0.85 -1.12 27.08
CA GLY A 218 -1.77 -0.26 27.82
C GLY A 218 -2.16 1.00 27.04
N ALA A 219 -1.24 1.52 26.23
CA ALA A 219 -1.45 2.71 25.40
C ALA A 219 -2.04 2.39 24.01
N GLY A 220 -2.31 1.11 23.72
CA GLY A 220 -2.78 0.65 22.40
C GLY A 220 -1.79 0.92 21.27
N GLY A 221 -0.49 1.05 21.58
CA GLY A 221 0.54 1.45 20.62
C GLY A 221 0.48 2.92 20.19
N THR A 222 -0.24 3.77 20.91
CA THR A 222 -0.47 5.21 20.59
C THR A 222 -0.23 6.12 21.80
N SER A 223 -0.45 7.43 21.65
CA SER A 223 -0.23 8.50 22.65
C SER A 223 -1.16 8.49 23.87
N ALA A 224 -1.75 7.35 24.24
CA ALA A 224 -2.69 7.26 25.35
C ALA A 224 -1.98 7.16 26.73
N PRO A 225 -2.55 7.75 27.80
CA PRO A 225 -2.03 7.59 29.15
C PRO A 225 -2.29 6.18 29.70
N VAL A 226 -1.29 5.63 30.39
CA VAL A 226 -1.35 4.34 31.08
C VAL A 226 -1.01 4.54 32.55
N SER A 227 -1.95 4.23 33.44
CA SER A 227 -1.70 4.34 34.88
C SER A 227 -0.69 3.29 35.36
N TYR A 228 0.11 3.62 36.38
CA TYR A 228 1.05 2.66 36.97
C TYR A 228 0.36 1.38 37.45
N LYS A 229 -0.87 1.50 37.97
CA LYS A 229 -1.70 0.34 38.37
C LYS A 229 -1.94 -0.63 37.19
N LYS A 230 -2.28 -0.11 36.01
CA LYS A 230 -2.48 -0.94 34.80
C LYS A 230 -1.17 -1.59 34.34
N ILE A 231 -0.05 -0.88 34.45
CA ILE A 231 1.27 -1.42 34.13
C ILE A 231 1.59 -2.61 35.05
N THR A 232 1.45 -2.42 36.36
CA THR A 232 1.70 -3.46 37.36
C THR A 232 0.78 -4.67 37.18
N GLU A 233 -0.51 -4.43 36.95
CA GLU A 233 -1.50 -5.47 36.69
C GLU A 233 -1.16 -6.28 35.43
N HIS A 234 -0.80 -5.62 34.34
CA HIS A 234 -0.37 -6.28 33.10
C HIS A 234 0.86 -7.16 33.33
N ILE A 235 1.86 -6.65 34.05
CA ILE A 235 3.08 -7.42 34.37
C ILE A 235 2.75 -8.67 35.18
N ARG A 236 1.89 -8.55 36.20
CA ARG A 236 1.46 -9.67 37.05
C ARG A 236 0.74 -10.74 36.23
N LEU A 237 -0.23 -10.34 35.41
CA LEU A 237 -1.09 -11.27 34.65
C LEU A 237 -0.34 -11.96 33.51
N HIS A 238 0.52 -11.25 32.78
CA HIS A 238 1.12 -11.78 31.55
C HIS A 238 2.56 -12.28 31.70
N PHE A 239 3.29 -11.85 32.73
CA PHE A 239 4.70 -12.24 32.93
C PHE A 239 4.95 -13.03 34.23
N GLY A 240 3.90 -13.37 34.97
CA GLY A 240 3.96 -14.30 36.11
C GLY A 240 4.95 -13.91 37.20
N GLY A 241 4.91 -12.67 37.67
CA GLY A 241 5.90 -12.15 38.63
C GLY A 241 5.32 -11.27 39.74
N LYS A 242 6.19 -10.86 40.68
CA LYS A 242 5.88 -9.89 41.72
C LYS A 242 5.44 -8.56 41.10
N GLU A 243 4.45 -7.92 41.71
CA GLU A 243 4.02 -6.58 41.35
C GLU A 243 5.18 -5.59 41.45
N PHE A 244 5.38 -4.82 40.38
CA PHE A 244 6.34 -3.72 40.40
C PHE A 244 5.70 -2.51 41.07
N THR A 245 6.47 -1.89 41.97
CA THR A 245 6.13 -0.60 42.55
C THR A 245 6.28 0.52 41.52
N THR A 246 5.59 1.64 41.73
CA THR A 246 5.73 2.84 40.88
C THR A 246 7.18 3.27 40.73
N LYS A 247 7.97 3.21 41.81
CA LYS A 247 9.39 3.57 41.81
C LYS A 247 10.23 2.63 40.93
N GLU A 248 9.95 1.33 40.94
CA GLU A 248 10.63 0.35 40.07
C GLU A 248 10.30 0.59 38.59
N ILE A 249 9.04 0.88 38.28
CA ILE A 249 8.59 1.22 36.92
C ILE A 249 9.32 2.47 36.42
N GLN A 250 9.33 3.55 37.21
CA GLN A 250 10.02 4.79 36.87
C GLN A 250 11.53 4.58 36.67
N ASN A 251 12.17 3.78 37.54
CA ASN A 251 13.58 3.42 37.39
C ASN A 251 13.85 2.67 36.08
N HIS A 252 12.99 1.73 35.70
CA HIS A 252 13.12 1.03 34.42
C HIS A 252 12.96 1.97 33.22
N ILE A 253 11.98 2.88 33.26
CA ILE A 253 11.77 3.90 32.22
C ILE A 253 13.01 4.78 32.07
N ASN A 254 13.44 5.44 33.16
CA ASN A 254 14.48 6.47 33.09
C ASN A 254 15.87 5.89 32.85
N ASN A 255 16.23 4.79 33.52
CA ASN A 255 17.61 4.28 33.48
C ASN A 255 17.86 3.22 32.41
N SER A 256 16.82 2.54 31.94
CA SER A 256 16.95 1.48 30.94
C SER A 256 16.32 1.86 29.60
N ILE A 257 15.01 2.18 29.59
CA ILE A 257 14.27 2.38 28.33
C ILE A 257 14.71 3.66 27.63
N LYS A 258 14.58 4.82 28.29
CA LYS A 258 14.96 6.14 27.74
C LYS A 258 16.45 6.26 27.44
N ARG A 259 17.31 5.65 28.27
CA ARG A 259 18.76 5.85 28.19
C ARG A 259 19.47 4.92 27.21
N ARG A 260 18.91 3.72 26.96
CA ARG A 260 19.63 2.67 26.21
C ARG A 260 18.99 2.25 24.91
N TYR A 261 17.68 2.44 24.74
CA TYR A 261 16.94 1.77 23.67
C TYR A 261 16.09 2.70 22.82
N LEU A 262 15.69 3.86 23.34
CA LEU A 262 14.88 4.84 22.64
C LEU A 262 15.54 6.21 22.67
N GLU A 263 15.21 7.03 21.68
CA GLU A 263 15.53 8.44 21.74
C GLU A 263 14.70 9.16 22.81
N ALA A 264 15.23 10.25 23.37
CA ALA A 264 14.57 10.97 24.45
C ALA A 264 13.27 11.67 23.99
N ARG A 265 13.25 12.16 22.74
CA ARG A 265 12.14 12.96 22.20
C ARG A 265 11.73 12.53 20.80
N THR A 266 10.44 12.71 20.50
CA THR A 266 9.85 12.62 19.16
C THR A 266 10.28 13.82 18.31
N PRO A 267 10.12 13.76 16.98
CA PRO A 267 10.45 14.88 16.09
C PRO A 267 9.68 16.18 16.40
N ASP A 268 8.44 16.07 16.89
CA ASP A 268 7.64 17.21 17.37
C ASP A 268 8.02 17.68 18.78
N GLY A 269 9.14 17.19 19.33
CA GLY A 269 9.73 17.67 20.58
C GLY A 269 9.14 17.09 21.87
N LYS A 270 8.15 16.18 21.79
CA LYS A 270 7.55 15.51 22.96
C LYS A 270 8.47 14.38 23.45
N GLU A 271 8.46 14.08 24.75
CA GLU A 271 9.20 12.91 25.23
C GLU A 271 8.49 11.62 24.79
N ILE A 272 9.21 10.61 24.28
CA ILE A 272 8.59 9.34 23.83
C ILE A 272 7.86 8.65 24.98
N ILE A 273 8.41 8.75 26.19
CA ILE A 273 7.74 8.33 27.42
C ILE A 273 7.79 9.51 28.39
N SER A 274 6.67 9.97 28.92
CA SER A 274 6.65 10.98 29.98
C SER A 274 5.74 10.55 31.12
N ALA A 275 6.00 11.04 32.33
CA ALA A 275 5.02 10.96 33.41
C ALA A 275 3.99 12.08 33.25
N ASP A 276 2.76 11.85 33.69
CA ASP A 276 1.80 12.93 33.88
C ASP A 276 2.27 13.89 34.99
N SER A 277 1.71 15.10 35.00
CA SER A 277 2.04 16.13 36.01
C SER A 277 1.74 15.69 37.44
N GLU A 278 0.81 14.75 37.61
CA GLU A 278 0.42 14.20 38.91
C GLU A 278 1.25 12.98 39.34
N GLY A 279 2.12 12.44 38.46
CA GLY A 279 2.91 11.24 38.72
C GLY A 279 2.10 9.94 38.88
N LYS A 280 0.86 9.89 38.35
CA LYS A 280 -0.07 8.75 38.41
C LYS A 280 -0.07 7.89 37.16
N SER A 281 0.38 8.45 36.04
CA SER A 281 0.32 7.80 34.73
C SER A 281 1.57 8.08 33.91
N VAL A 282 1.73 7.27 32.87
CA VAL A 282 2.79 7.38 31.88
C VAL A 282 2.14 7.57 30.52
N TYR A 283 2.60 8.56 29.76
CA TYR A 283 2.25 8.71 28.35
C TYR A 283 3.30 8.03 27.48
N PHE A 284 2.86 7.35 26.43
CA PHE A 284 3.73 6.77 25.41
C PHE A 284 3.48 7.46 24.07
N TYR A 285 4.22 8.52 23.77
CA TYR A 285 4.11 9.24 22.52
C TYR A 285 4.83 8.48 21.41
N ASN A 286 4.12 7.51 20.82
CA ASN A 286 4.55 6.88 19.58
C ASN A 286 4.33 7.88 18.44
N PRO A 287 5.38 8.31 17.70
CA PRO A 287 5.21 9.22 16.57
C PRO A 287 4.25 8.57 15.58
N ALA A 288 3.17 9.25 15.21
CA ALA A 288 2.18 8.70 14.29
C ALA A 288 2.73 8.64 12.86
N ILE A 289 2.17 7.74 12.05
CA ILE A 289 2.17 7.91 10.59
C ILE A 289 1.09 8.97 10.35
N ASP A 290 1.50 10.21 10.07
CA ASP A 290 0.62 11.17 9.40
C ASP A 290 0.57 10.87 7.89
#